data_AF-A0A922XFD3-F1
#
_entry.id   AF-A0A922XFD3-F1
#
_cell.length_a   1.000
_cell.length_b   1.000
_cell.length_c   1.000
_cell.angle_alpha   90.00
_cell.angle_beta   90.00
_cell.angle_gamma   90.00
#
_symmetry.space_group_name_H-M   'P 1'
#
loop_
_entity.id
_entity.type
_entity.pdbx_description
1 polymer ?
#
loop_
_entity_poly.entity_id
_entity_poly.type
_entity_poly.pdbx_seq_one_letter_code
_entity_poly.pdbx_strand_id
1 'polypeptide(L)'
;MSPTKRRRAVEHVRDCLGRARVSERRACQVLSQPRSTQRRQRCVPSDEPRLVKRIVELASDYGRYGYRRVTALLRREGWTVNHKRVERLWR
;
A
#
# COMPACT_ATOMS: atom_id res chain seq x y z
N MET A 1 -5.25 18.08 5.54
CA MET A 1 -5.59 16.63 5.61
C MET A 1 -4.79 15.87 4.56
N SER A 2 -4.30 14.67 4.88
CA SER A 2 -3.65 13.81 3.88
C SER A 2 -4.68 13.33 2.82
N PRO A 3 -4.24 13.00 1.59
CA PRO A 3 -5.11 12.43 0.57
C PRO A 3 -5.81 11.14 1.05
N THR A 4 -5.16 10.34 1.89
CA THR A 4 -5.74 9.14 2.51
C THR A 4 -6.86 9.46 3.49
N LYS A 5 -6.71 10.49 4.34
CA LYS A 5 -7.77 10.93 5.25
C LYS A 5 -8.98 11.46 4.49
N ARG A 6 -8.76 12.22 3.41
CA ARG A 6 -9.85 12.71 2.54
C ARG A 6 -10.60 11.59 1.84
N ARG A 7 -9.89 10.56 1.33
CA ARG A 7 -10.55 9.37 0.75
C ARG A 7 -11.47 8.66 1.74
N ARG A 8 -10.97 8.44 2.97
CA ARG A 8 -11.76 7.85 4.06
C ARG A 8 -12.97 8.70 4.43
N ALA A 9 -12.83 10.03 4.46
CA ALA A 9 -13.95 10.92 4.71
C ALA A 9 -15.04 10.81 3.64
N VAL A 10 -14.67 10.68 2.35
CA VAL A 10 -15.64 10.46 1.25
C VAL A 10 -16.38 9.13 1.42
N GLU A 11 -15.68 8.06 1.77
CA GLU A 11 -16.31 6.75 2.04
C GLU A 11 -17.25 6.82 3.24
N HIS A 12 -16.80 7.42 4.34
CA HIS A 12 -17.59 7.58 5.55
C HIS A 12 -18.89 8.36 5.32
N VAL A 13 -18.83 9.48 4.60
CA VAL A 13 -20.03 10.26 4.24
C VAL A 13 -21.01 9.45 3.39
N ARG A 14 -20.51 8.63 2.46
CA ARG A 14 -21.35 7.77 1.62
C ARG A 14 -22.00 6.63 2.41
N ASP A 15 -21.31 6.10 3.40
CA ASP A 15 -21.81 5.02 4.24
C ASP A 15 -22.84 5.55 5.26
N CYS A 16 -22.55 6.67 5.94
CA CYS A 16 -23.46 7.26 6.92
C CYS A 16 -24.74 7.85 6.31
N LEU A 17 -24.65 8.48 5.14
CA LEU A 17 -25.81 9.11 4.50
C LEU A 17 -26.55 8.18 3.52
N GLY A 18 -26.04 6.95 3.34
CA GLY A 18 -26.57 5.95 2.42
C GLY A 18 -26.07 6.14 0.99
N ARG A 19 -25.53 5.06 0.41
CA ARG A 19 -24.96 5.04 -0.94
C ARG A 19 -25.97 5.35 -2.05
N ALA A 20 -27.26 5.12 -1.79
CA ALA A 20 -28.37 5.47 -2.68
C ALA A 20 -28.69 6.96 -2.69
N ARG A 21 -28.42 7.67 -1.58
CA ARG A 21 -28.78 9.08 -1.39
C ARG A 21 -27.63 10.01 -1.77
N VAL A 22 -26.39 9.59 -1.54
CA VAL A 22 -25.19 10.39 -1.85
C VAL A 22 -24.30 9.66 -2.84
N SER A 23 -24.26 10.18 -4.08
CA SER A 23 -23.33 9.70 -5.09
C SER A 23 -21.88 10.06 -4.73
N GLU A 24 -20.93 9.24 -5.18
CA GLU A 24 -19.49 9.51 -5.04
C GLU A 24 -19.12 10.91 -5.55
N ARG A 25 -19.75 11.33 -6.65
CA ARG A 25 -19.54 12.66 -7.24
C ARG A 25 -19.90 13.77 -6.26
N ARG A 26 -21.06 13.66 -5.59
CA ARG A 26 -21.55 14.66 -4.63
C ARG A 26 -20.69 14.69 -3.37
N ALA A 27 -20.31 13.53 -2.85
CA ALA A 27 -19.40 13.44 -1.70
C ALA A 27 -18.01 14.04 -2.00
N CYS A 28 -17.43 13.71 -3.17
CA CYS A 28 -16.14 14.27 -3.59
C CYS A 28 -16.20 15.79 -3.80
N GLN A 29 -17.29 16.33 -4.33
CA GLN A 29 -17.47 17.76 -4.55
C GLN A 29 -17.53 18.53 -3.23
N VAL A 30 -18.34 18.07 -2.27
CA VAL A 30 -18.48 18.71 -0.95
C VAL A 30 -17.16 18.67 -0.17
N LEU A 31 -16.43 17.55 -0.24
CA LEU A 31 -15.16 17.37 0.47
C LEU A 31 -13.94 17.91 -0.30
N SER A 32 -14.14 18.58 -1.44
CA SER A 32 -13.08 19.11 -2.30
C SER A 32 -11.99 18.07 -2.64
N GLN A 33 -12.42 16.84 -2.90
CA GLN A 33 -11.57 15.70 -3.24
C GLN A 33 -11.67 15.43 -4.75
N PRO A 34 -10.58 15.56 -5.52
CA PRO A 34 -10.60 15.19 -6.94
C PRO A 34 -11.02 13.72 -7.12
N ARG A 35 -11.96 13.49 -8.06
CA ARG A 35 -12.51 12.15 -8.35
C ARG A 35 -11.45 11.17 -8.85
N SER A 36 -10.49 11.65 -9.65
CA SER A 36 -9.35 10.85 -10.11
C SER A 36 -8.54 10.30 -8.94
N THR A 37 -8.32 11.13 -7.93
CA THR A 37 -7.66 10.71 -6.69
C THR A 37 -8.55 9.81 -5.86
N GLN A 38 -9.89 9.97 -5.81
CA GLN A 38 -10.75 9.01 -5.10
C GLN A 38 -10.72 7.62 -5.75
N ARG A 39 -10.80 7.57 -7.08
CA ARG A 39 -10.87 6.33 -7.86
C ARG A 39 -9.54 5.62 -8.05
N ARG A 40 -8.41 6.31 -7.86
CA ARG A 40 -7.08 5.73 -8.00
C ARG A 40 -6.85 4.62 -6.97
N GLN A 41 -6.99 3.38 -7.42
CA GLN A 41 -6.61 2.20 -6.66
C GLN A 41 -5.09 2.11 -6.52
N ARG A 42 -4.64 1.60 -5.38
CA ARG A 42 -3.23 1.24 -5.22
C ARG A 42 -3.02 -0.06 -5.98
N CYS A 43 -2.21 -0.04 -7.02
CA CYS A 43 -1.68 -1.28 -7.60
C CYS A 43 -0.66 -1.84 -6.61
N VAL A 44 -1.09 -2.82 -5.82
CA VAL A 44 -0.17 -3.67 -5.06
C VAL A 44 0.26 -4.78 -6.02
N PRO A 45 1.57 -4.95 -6.28
CA PRO A 45 2.05 -6.05 -7.11
C PRO A 45 1.64 -7.40 -6.50
N SER A 46 1.10 -8.32 -7.30
CA SER A 46 0.62 -9.64 -6.83
C SER A 46 1.71 -10.51 -6.17
N ASP A 47 2.97 -10.19 -6.45
CA ASP A 47 4.19 -10.82 -5.94
C ASP A 47 4.59 -10.33 -4.54
N GLU A 48 3.98 -9.24 -4.04
CA GLU A 48 4.31 -8.65 -2.74
C GLU A 48 4.14 -9.61 -1.55
N PRO A 49 3.08 -10.42 -1.45
CA PRO A 49 2.94 -11.38 -0.35
C PRO A 49 4.05 -12.44 -0.32
N ARG A 50 4.45 -12.93 -1.50
CA ARG A 50 5.54 -13.93 -1.61
C ARG A 50 6.88 -13.30 -1.23
N LEU A 51 7.11 -12.06 -1.64
CA LEU A 51 8.30 -11.32 -1.29
C LEU A 51 8.40 -11.07 0.22
N VAL A 52 7.31 -10.63 0.86
CA VAL A 52 7.27 -10.42 2.33
C VAL A 52 7.56 -11.72 3.07
N LYS A 53 6.93 -12.83 2.68
CA LYS A 53 7.19 -14.13 3.29
C LYS A 53 8.68 -14.50 3.20
N ARG A 54 9.29 -14.33 2.03
CA ARG A 54 10.71 -14.64 1.85
C ARG A 54 11.63 -13.71 2.63
N ILE A 55 11.30 -12.43 2.75
CA ILE A 55 12.03 -11.48 3.58
C ILE A 55 12.02 -11.93 5.05
N VAL A 56 10.86 -12.36 5.57
CA VAL A 56 10.71 -12.84 6.94
C VAL A 56 11.51 -14.13 7.17
N GLU A 57 11.44 -15.08 6.24
CA GLU A 57 12.26 -16.31 6.30
C GLU A 57 13.75 -15.98 6.39
N LEU A 58 14.27 -15.14 5.48
CA LEU A 58 15.67 -14.75 5.46
C LEU A 58 16.09 -13.94 6.71
N ALA A 59 15.19 -13.12 7.25
CA ALA A 59 15.43 -12.39 8.47
C ALA A 59 15.49 -13.33 9.70
N SER A 60 14.63 -14.35 9.74
CA SER A 60 14.66 -15.38 10.78
C SER A 60 15.91 -16.26 10.70
N ASP A 61 16.29 -16.70 9.50
CA ASP A 61 17.48 -17.53 9.27
C ASP A 61 18.78 -16.76 9.58
N TYR A 62 18.79 -15.46 9.27
CA TYR A 62 19.96 -14.59 9.43
C TYR A 62 19.64 -13.39 10.33
N GLY A 63 19.23 -13.62 11.58
CA GLY A 63 18.76 -12.58 12.54
C GLY A 63 19.65 -11.35 12.79
N ARG A 64 20.93 -11.37 12.38
CA ARG A 64 21.82 -10.18 12.41
C ARG A 64 21.80 -9.35 11.12
N TYR A 65 21.09 -9.79 10.09
CA TYR A 65 21.10 -9.18 8.77
C TYR A 65 20.00 -8.14 8.68
N GLY A 66 20.38 -6.90 8.40
CA GLY A 66 19.43 -5.85 8.04
C GLY A 66 18.94 -5.97 6.60
N TYR A 67 17.96 -5.14 6.25
CA TYR A 67 17.29 -5.15 4.93
C TYR A 67 18.26 -5.12 3.73
N ARG A 68 19.42 -4.46 3.84
CA ARG A 68 20.43 -4.40 2.76
C ARG A 68 21.04 -5.77 2.45
N ARG A 69 21.37 -6.55 3.48
CA ARG A 69 21.90 -7.92 3.35
C ARG A 69 20.82 -8.87 2.84
N VAL A 70 19.61 -8.75 3.35
CA VAL A 70 18.45 -9.54 2.86
C VAL A 70 18.14 -9.21 1.40
N THR A 71 18.23 -7.95 0.98
CA THR A 71 18.09 -7.56 -0.44
C THR A 71 19.14 -8.24 -1.32
N ALA A 72 20.39 -8.35 -0.85
CA ALA A 72 21.45 -9.04 -1.60
C ALA A 72 21.19 -10.54 -1.72
N LEU A 73 20.69 -11.19 -0.66
CA LEU A 73 20.29 -12.60 -0.69
C LEU A 73 19.13 -12.85 -1.65
N LEU A 74 18.09 -12.01 -1.58
CA LEU A 74 16.95 -12.08 -2.51
C LEU A 74 17.42 -11.97 -3.98
N ARG A 75 18.34 -11.07 -4.28
CA ARG A 75 18.89 -10.96 -5.65
C ARG A 75 19.69 -12.19 -6.07
N ARG A 76 20.43 -12.81 -5.16
CA ARG A 76 21.14 -14.08 -5.43
C ARG A 76 20.17 -15.23 -5.69
N GLU A 77 19.00 -15.22 -5.07
CA GLU A 77 17.90 -16.15 -5.32
C GLU A 77 17.11 -15.84 -6.61
N GLY A 78 17.51 -14.82 -7.38
CA GLY A 78 16.88 -14.45 -8.65
C GLY A 78 15.74 -13.43 -8.54
N TRP A 79 15.48 -12.88 -7.34
CA TRP A 79 14.45 -11.85 -7.19
C TRP A 79 14.92 -10.50 -7.77
N THR A 80 14.14 -9.96 -8.70
CA THR A 80 14.36 -8.61 -9.23
C THR A 80 13.70 -7.57 -8.30
N VAL A 81 14.36 -7.27 -7.18
CA VAL A 81 13.86 -6.33 -6.17
C VAL A 81 14.78 -5.14 -5.93
N ASN A 82 14.17 -3.98 -5.73
CA ASN A 82 14.87 -2.75 -5.33
C ASN A 82 15.04 -2.73 -3.80
N HIS A 83 16.22 -2.32 -3.32
CA HIS A 83 16.48 -2.14 -1.89
C HIS A 83 15.47 -1.20 -1.21
N LYS A 84 14.98 -0.17 -1.91
CA LYS A 84 13.94 0.74 -1.40
C LYS A 84 12.60 0.04 -1.16
N ARG A 85 12.28 -0.99 -1.97
CA ARG A 85 11.06 -1.80 -1.79
C ARG A 85 11.21 -2.69 -0.56
N VAL A 86 12.35 -3.36 -0.40
CA VAL A 86 12.65 -4.19 0.77
C VAL A 86 12.67 -3.35 2.03
N GLU A 87 13.31 -2.17 2.03
CA GLU A 87 13.32 -1.23 3.16
C GLU A 87 11.91 -0.80 3.58
N ARG A 88 11.01 -0.57 2.61
CA ARG A 88 9.61 -0.24 2.89
C ARG A 88 8.84 -1.39 3.53
N LEU A 89 9.10 -2.63 3.10
CA LEU A 89 8.47 -3.83 3.65
C LEU A 89 9.10 -4.26 4.98
N TRP A 90 10.30 -3.76 5.30
CA TRP A 90 11.03 -4.02 6.53
C TRP A 90 10.56 -3.15 7.71
N ARG A 91 9.91 -2.01 7.42
CA ARG A 91 9.37 -1.08 8.41
C ARG A 91 7.94 -1.43 8.78
#